data_AF-A0A803K8P0-F1
#
_entry.id   AF-A0A803K8P0-F1
#
_cell.length_a   1.000
_cell.length_b   1.000
_cell.length_c   1.000
_cell.angle_alpha   90.00
_cell.angle_beta   90.00
_cell.angle_gamma   90.00
#
_symmetry.space_group_name_H-M   'P 1'
#
loop_
_entity.id
_entity.type
_entity.pdbx_description
1 polymer ?
#
loop_
_entity_poly.entity_id
_entity_poly.type
_entity_poly.pdbx_seq_one_letter_code
_entity_poly.pdbx_strand_id
1 'polypeptide(L)'
;MAGHPGVAKTISLLSRHIWWPSFKQDAKTFVNSCPICQRSKSSHQQPQGLLNPLPIPMKPWSHISMDFIVELPPSQGKTVIWVVVDRFSKMAHFIPLPHLPSAKTLADLFITHIFKFHGFPVNIVSDRGVQFVSRFWRAFCSLVGTELSFSSAYHPQTNGQTERVNQSLEQYLRCYVSDNQSTWSELLPWAEFAYNNATHSSSGRSPFFVVYGLHPKAFSFSGSNSPVPSANSSVLRFSEIWSLVHESLSAASLAQKKAADKSRRDAPQYKVGDLVWLSTKNIKLKVPSPKLGP
;
A
#
# COMPACT_ATOMS: atom_id res chain seq x y z
N MET A 1 -7.14 -44.14 15.97
CA MET A 1 -6.66 -42.76 16.19
C MET A 1 -7.14 -41.89 15.04
N ALA A 2 -8.14 -41.03 15.25
CA ALA A 2 -8.67 -40.13 14.22
C ALA A 2 -7.97 -38.78 14.31
N GLY A 3 -7.22 -38.39 13.28
CA GLY A 3 -6.35 -37.20 13.25
C GLY A 3 -7.08 -35.85 13.27
N HIS A 4 -7.67 -35.49 14.41
CA HIS A 4 -8.28 -34.17 14.70
C HIS A 4 -9.11 -33.54 13.54
N PRO A 5 -10.06 -34.27 12.93
CA PRO A 5 -10.86 -33.75 11.82
C PRO A 5 -11.70 -32.51 12.22
N GLY A 6 -12.12 -31.70 11.25
CA GLY A 6 -13.06 -30.61 11.47
C GLY A 6 -14.46 -31.10 11.89
N VAL A 7 -15.33 -30.18 12.32
CA VAL A 7 -16.68 -30.50 12.82
C VAL A 7 -17.48 -31.36 11.83
N ALA A 8 -17.53 -30.96 10.55
CA ALA A 8 -18.30 -31.69 9.53
C ALA A 8 -17.82 -33.13 9.32
N LYS A 9 -16.50 -33.35 9.28
CA LYS A 9 -15.91 -34.68 9.10
C LYS A 9 -16.05 -35.54 10.37
N THR A 10 -16.01 -34.91 11.55
CA THR A 10 -16.29 -35.58 12.83
C THR A 10 -17.75 -36.06 12.90
N ILE A 11 -18.70 -35.21 12.50
CA ILE A 11 -20.12 -35.58 12.42
C ILE A 11 -20.34 -36.72 11.43
N SER A 12 -19.72 -36.65 10.24
CA SER A 12 -19.82 -37.70 9.21
C SER A 12 -19.24 -39.06 9.63
N LEU A 13 -18.25 -39.08 10.52
CA LEU A 13 -17.69 -40.30 11.07
C LEU A 13 -18.57 -40.87 12.19
N LEU A 14 -19.04 -40.02 13.10
CA LEU A 14 -19.94 -40.43 14.19
C LEU A 14 -21.26 -40.99 13.65
N SER A 15 -21.84 -40.35 12.63
CA SER A 15 -23.12 -40.74 12.04
C SER A 15 -23.12 -42.13 11.39
N ARG A 16 -21.95 -42.76 11.19
CA ARG A 16 -21.83 -44.11 10.61
C ARG A 16 -22.03 -45.22 11.64
N HIS A 17 -21.84 -44.92 12.92
CA HIS A 17 -21.75 -45.94 13.96
C HIS A 17 -22.64 -45.68 15.17
N ILE A 18 -22.93 -44.41 15.47
CA ILE A 18 -23.63 -44.02 16.71
C ILE A 18 -24.52 -42.81 16.47
N TRP A 19 -25.68 -42.79 17.13
CA TRP A 19 -26.66 -41.72 17.04
C TRP A 19 -27.28 -41.42 18.41
N TRP A 20 -27.43 -40.14 18.73
CA TRP A 20 -28.21 -39.64 19.87
C TRP A 20 -28.71 -38.21 19.57
N PRO A 21 -29.74 -37.70 20.27
CA PRO A 21 -30.44 -36.47 19.89
C PRO A 21 -29.54 -35.22 19.72
N SER A 22 -28.52 -35.06 20.55
CA SER A 22 -27.59 -33.92 20.56
C SER A 22 -26.26 -34.17 19.84
N PHE A 23 -26.07 -35.31 19.15
CA PHE A 23 -24.74 -35.74 18.71
C PHE A 23 -23.99 -34.74 17.82
N LYS A 24 -24.72 -34.00 16.98
CA LYS A 24 -24.12 -32.93 16.15
C LYS A 24 -23.62 -31.76 17.00
N GLN A 25 -24.38 -31.38 18.03
CA GLN A 25 -24.03 -30.30 18.95
C GLN A 25 -22.87 -30.71 19.85
N ASP A 26 -22.85 -31.96 20.32
CA ASP A 26 -21.78 -32.50 21.16
C ASP A 26 -20.49 -32.66 20.38
N ALA A 27 -20.56 -33.13 19.13
CA ALA A 27 -19.40 -33.18 18.23
C ALA A 27 -18.83 -31.79 17.95
N LYS A 28 -19.69 -30.79 17.74
CA LYS A 28 -19.27 -29.39 17.57
C LYS A 28 -18.61 -28.85 18.84
N THR A 29 -19.21 -29.09 20.00
CA THR A 29 -18.68 -28.66 21.31
C THR A 29 -17.32 -29.29 21.58
N PHE A 30 -17.19 -30.60 21.37
CA PHE A 30 -15.93 -31.34 21.54
C PHE A 30 -14.81 -30.84 20.62
N VAL A 31 -15.10 -30.63 19.33
CA VAL A 31 -14.10 -30.10 18.39
C VAL A 31 -13.71 -28.67 18.74
N ASN A 32 -14.66 -27.84 19.19
CA ASN A 32 -14.41 -26.46 19.60
C ASN A 32 -13.68 -26.34 20.95
N SER A 33 -13.84 -27.31 21.86
CA SER A 33 -13.14 -27.32 23.15
C SER A 33 -11.77 -28.02 23.10
N CYS A 34 -11.44 -28.72 22.00
CA CYS A 34 -10.20 -29.46 21.85
C CYS A 34 -8.97 -28.52 21.76
N PRO A 35 -8.06 -28.50 22.76
CA PRO A 35 -6.93 -27.55 22.78
C PRO A 35 -5.97 -27.71 21.60
N ILE A 36 -5.78 -28.94 21.12
CA ILE A 36 -4.92 -29.26 19.97
C ILE A 36 -5.55 -28.70 18.68
N CYS A 37 -6.87 -28.88 18.48
CA CYS A 37 -7.57 -28.28 17.33
C CYS A 37 -7.54 -26.76 17.37
N GLN A 38 -7.73 -26.14 18.55
CA GLN A 38 -7.75 -24.69 18.70
C GLN A 38 -6.37 -24.04 18.48
N ARG A 39 -5.28 -24.73 18.82
CA ARG A 39 -3.91 -24.22 18.61
C ARG A 39 -3.39 -24.46 17.19
N SER A 40 -3.75 -25.59 16.58
CA SER A 40 -3.15 -26.03 15.31
C SER A 40 -3.95 -25.66 14.07
N LYS A 41 -5.24 -25.31 14.20
CA LYS A 41 -6.07 -24.90 13.05
C LYS A 41 -6.06 -23.39 12.91
N SER A 42 -5.85 -22.90 11.70
CA SER A 42 -5.98 -21.49 11.38
C SER A 42 -7.43 -21.03 11.59
N SER A 43 -7.60 -19.88 12.25
CA SER A 43 -8.92 -19.25 12.38
C SER A 43 -9.39 -18.76 11.01
N HIS A 44 -10.64 -19.07 10.66
CA HIS A 44 -11.33 -18.47 9.50
C HIS A 44 -12.07 -17.19 9.87
N GLN A 45 -11.98 -16.72 11.11
CA GLN A 45 -12.58 -15.45 11.51
C GLN A 45 -11.82 -14.29 10.88
N GLN A 46 -12.55 -13.25 10.48
CA GLN A 46 -11.91 -12.00 10.09
C GLN A 46 -11.08 -11.45 11.26
N PRO A 47 -9.93 -10.80 11.00
CA PRO A 47 -9.08 -10.23 12.04
C PRO A 47 -9.88 -9.35 13.00
N GLN A 48 -9.67 -9.53 14.30
CA GLN A 48 -10.24 -8.64 15.30
C GLN A 48 -9.56 -7.27 15.26
N GLY A 49 -10.35 -6.20 15.42
CA GLY A 49 -9.88 -4.81 15.39
C GLY A 49 -10.39 -4.06 14.15
N LEU A 50 -11.14 -2.98 14.40
CA LEU A 50 -11.51 -2.04 13.32
C LEU A 50 -10.28 -1.24 12.93
N LEU A 51 -10.15 -0.95 11.63
CA LEU A 51 -9.07 -0.12 11.10
C LEU A 51 -9.11 1.25 11.80
N ASN A 52 -8.04 1.58 12.53
CA ASN A 52 -7.84 2.92 13.09
C ASN A 52 -6.85 3.67 12.18
N PRO A 53 -7.33 4.46 11.22
CA PRO A 53 -6.46 5.13 10.27
C PRO A 53 -5.62 6.18 11.00
N LEU A 54 -4.37 6.35 10.57
CA LEU A 54 -3.58 7.51 10.96
C LEU A 54 -4.32 8.80 10.60
N PRO A 55 -4.19 9.87 11.41
CA PRO A 55 -4.81 11.15 11.10
C PRO A 55 -4.37 11.62 9.71
N ILE A 56 -5.35 12.13 8.95
CA ILE A 56 -5.10 12.69 7.62
C ILE A 56 -4.32 14.00 7.84
N PRO A 57 -3.15 14.17 7.23
CA PRO A 57 -2.38 15.40 7.34
C PRO A 57 -3.14 16.60 6.76
N MET A 58 -2.73 17.83 7.12
CA MET A 58 -3.38 19.04 6.59
C MET A 58 -2.66 19.67 5.39
N LYS A 59 -1.38 19.34 5.18
CA LYS A 59 -0.58 19.88 4.08
C LYS A 59 0.25 18.79 3.39
N PRO A 60 0.50 18.91 2.07
CA PRO A 60 1.43 18.06 1.36
C PRO A 60 2.78 17.96 2.08
N TRP A 61 3.37 16.77 2.03
CA TRP A 61 4.73 16.47 2.53
C TRP A 61 4.96 16.70 4.03
N SER A 62 3.94 17.06 4.81
CA SER A 62 4.07 17.14 6.27
C SER A 62 4.20 15.78 6.95
N HIS A 63 3.57 14.75 6.39
CA HIS A 63 3.65 13.40 6.93
C HIS A 63 3.92 12.47 5.78
N ILE A 64 5.05 11.79 5.86
CA ILE A 64 5.48 10.86 4.82
C ILE A 64 5.54 9.45 5.39
N SER A 65 5.57 8.48 4.49
CA SER A 65 5.95 7.12 4.80
C SER A 65 7.12 6.68 3.94
N MET A 66 7.95 5.80 4.50
CA MET A 66 9.15 5.28 3.87
C MET A 66 9.15 3.76 3.93
N ASP A 67 9.63 3.15 2.85
CA ASP A 67 9.81 1.70 2.78
C ASP A 67 10.93 1.33 1.79
N PHE A 68 11.41 0.10 1.88
CA PHE A 68 12.37 -0.45 0.92
C PHE A 68 11.78 -1.66 0.21
N ILE A 69 11.83 -1.65 -1.12
CA ILE A 69 11.66 -2.86 -1.93
C ILE A 69 13.06 -3.43 -2.15
N VAL A 70 13.30 -4.61 -1.63
CA VAL A 70 14.61 -5.29 -1.64
C VAL A 70 14.58 -6.54 -2.50
N GLU A 71 15.73 -7.20 -2.66
CA GLU A 71 15.87 -8.48 -3.39
C GLU A 71 15.42 -8.40 -4.86
N LEU A 72 15.56 -7.23 -5.47
CA LEU A 72 15.28 -7.08 -6.90
C LEU A 72 16.45 -7.61 -7.73
N PRO A 73 16.18 -8.14 -8.94
CA PRO A 73 17.23 -8.50 -9.89
C PRO A 73 18.19 -7.32 -10.11
N PRO A 74 19.50 -7.52 -10.28
CA PRO A 74 20.42 -6.42 -10.56
C PRO A 74 20.05 -5.66 -11.83
N SER A 75 19.91 -4.34 -11.73
CA SER A 75 19.70 -3.44 -12.87
C SER A 75 20.65 -2.26 -12.77
N GLN A 76 21.60 -2.14 -13.70
CA GLN A 76 22.64 -1.09 -13.67
C GLN A 76 23.35 -0.97 -12.29
N GLY A 77 23.61 -2.12 -11.65
CA GLY A 77 24.20 -2.18 -10.30
C GLY A 77 23.25 -1.80 -9.16
N LYS A 78 21.94 -1.73 -9.40
CA LYS A 78 20.88 -1.44 -8.42
C LYS A 78 20.08 -2.70 -8.08
N THR A 79 19.76 -2.89 -6.81
CA THR A 79 19.02 -4.07 -6.30
C THR A 79 17.91 -3.70 -5.30
N VAL A 80 17.81 -2.41 -4.95
CA VAL A 80 16.87 -1.90 -3.95
C VAL A 80 16.18 -0.67 -4.50
N ILE A 81 14.90 -0.49 -4.16
CA ILE A 81 14.18 0.77 -4.37
C ILE A 81 13.80 1.33 -3.01
N TRP A 82 14.23 2.55 -2.73
CA TRP A 82 13.72 3.32 -1.60
C TRP A 82 12.47 4.09 -2.03
N VAL A 83 11.35 3.78 -1.39
CA VAL A 83 10.05 4.37 -1.69
C VAL A 83 9.70 5.37 -0.60
N VAL A 84 9.37 6.59 -1.00
CA VAL A 84 8.90 7.64 -0.08
C VAL A 84 7.58 8.18 -0.57
N VAL A 85 6.54 8.17 0.27
CA VAL A 85 5.18 8.55 -0.12
C VAL A 85 4.66 9.65 0.80
N ASP A 86 4.14 10.73 0.23
CA ASP A 86 3.37 11.72 0.96
C ASP A 86 1.99 11.17 1.33
N ARG A 87 1.69 11.11 2.63
CA ARG A 87 0.40 10.59 3.11
C ARG A 87 -0.76 11.54 2.81
N PHE A 88 -0.50 12.80 2.48
CA PHE A 88 -1.56 13.74 2.09
C PHE A 88 -1.93 13.57 0.62
N SER A 89 -1.01 13.93 -0.29
CA SER A 89 -1.25 13.94 -1.75
C SER A 89 -1.18 12.58 -2.42
N LYS A 90 -0.58 11.58 -1.76
CA LYS A 90 -0.17 10.29 -2.33
C LYS A 90 0.97 10.39 -3.34
N MET A 91 1.66 11.54 -3.42
CA MET A 91 2.83 11.65 -4.28
C MET A 91 3.95 10.74 -3.77
N ALA A 92 4.61 10.04 -4.68
CA ALA A 92 5.67 9.09 -4.34
C ALA A 92 6.98 9.44 -5.06
N HIS A 93 8.10 9.09 -4.42
CA HIS A 93 9.42 9.05 -5.02
C HIS A 93 9.97 7.62 -4.99
N PHE A 94 10.54 7.18 -6.12
CA PHE A 94 11.12 5.85 -6.29
C PHE A 94 12.62 5.96 -6.58
N ILE A 95 13.45 5.75 -5.55
CA ILE A 95 14.90 5.97 -5.64
C ILE A 95 15.64 4.62 -5.77
N PRO A 96 16.30 4.32 -6.90
CA PRO A 96 17.08 3.10 -7.06
C PRO A 96 18.42 3.16 -6.30
N LEU A 97 18.67 2.16 -5.48
CA LEU A 97 19.86 2.01 -4.65
C LEU A 97 20.63 0.71 -4.97
N PRO A 98 21.98 0.72 -4.86
CA PRO A 98 22.80 -0.45 -5.11
C PRO A 98 22.58 -1.56 -4.07
N HIS A 99 22.32 -1.16 -2.83
CA HIS A 99 22.05 -2.02 -1.68
C HIS A 99 21.33 -1.18 -0.62
N LEU A 100 20.88 -1.84 0.45
CA LEU A 100 20.29 -1.15 1.60
C LEU A 100 21.31 -0.20 2.24
N PRO A 101 21.00 1.10 2.39
CA PRO A 101 21.95 2.07 2.89
C PRO A 101 22.22 1.88 4.39
N SER A 102 23.35 2.41 4.87
CA SER A 102 23.51 2.67 6.30
C SER A 102 22.55 3.80 6.74
N ALA A 103 22.26 3.90 8.04
CA ALA A 103 21.43 4.99 8.55
C ALA A 103 22.01 6.39 8.27
N LYS A 104 23.34 6.53 8.24
CA LYS A 104 24.01 7.79 7.90
C LYS A 104 23.81 8.12 6.42
N THR A 105 24.08 7.15 5.56
CA THR A 105 23.85 7.27 4.10
C THR A 105 22.38 7.56 3.79
N LEU A 106 21.45 6.99 4.55
CA LEU A 106 20.02 7.27 4.42
C LEU A 106 19.70 8.76 4.68
N ALA A 107 20.36 9.40 5.65
CA ALA A 107 20.20 10.84 5.86
C ALA A 107 20.70 11.66 4.68
N ASP A 108 21.87 11.34 4.13
CA ASP A 108 22.40 12.03 2.95
C ASP A 108 21.49 11.85 1.72
N LEU A 109 20.97 10.63 1.52
CA LEU A 109 19.97 10.32 0.49
C LEU A 109 18.67 11.08 0.71
N PHE A 110 18.20 11.19 1.97
CA PHE A 110 17.01 11.97 2.32
C PHE A 110 17.16 13.43 1.96
N ILE A 111 18.33 14.03 2.23
CA ILE A 111 18.61 15.40 1.82
C ILE A 111 18.57 15.53 0.29
N THR A 112 19.24 14.61 -0.40
CA THR A 112 19.45 14.66 -1.85
C THR A 112 18.19 14.37 -2.65
N HIS A 113 17.28 13.53 -2.15
CA HIS A 113 16.14 13.06 -2.93
C HIS A 113 14.79 13.57 -2.43
N ILE A 114 14.67 13.96 -1.16
CA ILE A 114 13.37 14.34 -0.58
C ILE A 114 13.39 15.80 -0.09
N PHE A 115 14.30 16.13 0.82
CA PHE A 115 14.36 17.45 1.45
C PHE A 115 14.47 18.58 0.43
N LYS A 116 15.32 18.43 -0.61
CA LYS A 116 15.54 19.49 -1.60
C LYS A 116 14.27 19.94 -2.34
N PHE A 117 13.25 19.09 -2.39
CA PHE A 117 11.98 19.40 -3.03
C PHE A 117 10.91 19.85 -2.03
N HIS A 118 10.90 19.25 -0.84
CA HIS A 118 9.72 19.31 0.06
C HIS A 118 10.03 19.81 1.48
N GLY A 119 11.30 19.94 1.84
CA GLY A 119 11.74 20.22 3.21
C GLY A 119 11.62 19.00 4.14
N PHE A 120 11.77 19.24 5.45
CA PHE A 120 11.60 18.20 6.46
C PHE A 120 10.11 17.99 6.80
N PRO A 121 9.65 16.73 6.88
CA PRO A 121 8.31 16.42 7.34
C PRO A 121 8.20 16.60 8.85
N VAL A 122 6.97 16.79 9.32
CA VAL A 122 6.61 16.73 10.74
C VAL A 122 6.71 15.28 11.25
N ASN A 123 6.32 14.31 10.43
CA ASN A 123 6.26 12.91 10.82
C ASN A 123 6.70 11.98 9.69
N ILE A 124 7.46 10.94 10.04
CA ILE A 124 7.84 9.84 9.15
C ILE A 124 7.28 8.54 9.72
N VAL A 125 6.52 7.83 8.90
CA VAL A 125 6.11 6.45 9.17
C VAL A 125 7.02 5.49 8.43
N SER A 126 7.57 4.50 9.10
CA SER A 126 8.33 3.44 8.44
C SER A 126 8.04 2.09 9.07
N ASP A 127 8.51 1.03 8.44
CA ASP A 127 8.64 -0.27 9.11
C ASP A 127 9.75 -0.23 10.18
N ARG A 128 10.01 -1.39 10.79
CA ARG A 128 11.06 -1.57 11.80
C ARG A 128 12.42 -1.95 11.18
N GLY A 129 12.65 -1.63 9.92
CA GLY A 129 13.93 -1.85 9.24
C GLY A 129 15.10 -1.24 10.01
N VAL A 130 16.26 -1.93 9.98
CA VAL A 130 17.43 -1.61 10.81
C VAL A 130 17.92 -0.17 10.64
N GLN A 131 17.76 0.40 9.45
CA GLN A 131 18.10 1.78 9.13
C GLN A 131 17.22 2.77 9.89
N PHE A 132 15.91 2.57 9.86
CA PHE A 132 14.92 3.48 10.44
C PHE A 132 14.87 3.41 11.97
N VAL A 133 15.19 2.26 12.57
CA VAL A 133 15.25 2.12 14.04
C VAL A 133 16.61 2.43 14.64
N SER A 134 17.60 2.75 13.80
CA SER A 134 18.97 3.03 14.26
C SER A 134 19.04 4.23 15.20
N ARG A 135 20.01 4.21 16.13
CA ARG A 135 20.27 5.34 17.03
C ARG A 135 20.59 6.62 16.25
N PHE A 136 21.34 6.50 15.16
CA PHE A 136 21.69 7.63 14.31
C PHE A 136 20.43 8.27 13.69
N TRP A 137 19.56 7.48 13.04
CA TRP A 137 18.37 8.00 12.38
C TRP A 137 17.42 8.69 13.36
N ARG A 138 17.21 8.08 14.54
CA ARG A 138 16.41 8.69 15.61
C ARG A 138 16.98 10.03 16.08
N ALA A 139 18.30 10.09 16.30
CA ALA A 139 18.95 11.33 16.71
C ALA A 139 18.86 12.40 15.62
N PHE A 140 19.11 12.04 14.36
CA PHE A 140 18.99 12.93 13.21
C PHE A 140 17.58 13.51 13.11
N CYS A 141 16.54 12.67 13.12
CA CYS A 141 15.14 13.12 13.06
C CYS A 141 14.75 14.01 14.25
N SER A 142 15.20 13.66 15.47
CA SER A 142 14.95 14.49 16.66
C SER A 142 15.59 15.86 16.56
N LEU A 143 16.80 15.99 15.99
CA LEU A 143 17.50 17.26 15.85
C LEU A 143 16.84 18.19 14.83
N VAL A 144 16.20 17.62 13.79
CA VAL A 144 15.49 18.39 12.76
C VAL A 144 14.00 18.58 13.04
N GLY A 145 13.53 18.12 14.21
CA GLY A 145 12.13 18.28 14.63
C GLY A 145 11.14 17.35 13.94
N THR A 146 11.60 16.20 13.43
CA THR A 146 10.76 15.19 12.77
C THR A 146 10.44 14.04 13.73
N GLU A 147 9.15 13.75 13.92
CA GLU A 147 8.68 12.61 14.70
C GLU A 147 8.76 11.30 13.90
N LEU A 148 9.19 10.21 14.55
CA LEU A 148 9.24 8.88 13.96
C LEU A 148 8.11 8.00 14.50
N SER A 149 7.37 7.36 13.59
CA SER A 149 6.32 6.40 13.92
C SER A 149 6.60 5.06 13.23
N PHE A 150 6.72 3.98 14.00
CA PHE A 150 7.03 2.66 13.44
C PHE A 150 5.79 1.80 13.33
N SER A 151 5.54 1.22 12.15
CA SER A 151 4.50 0.21 11.98
C SER A 151 4.84 -1.05 12.80
N SER A 152 3.83 -1.73 13.33
CA SER A 152 4.03 -3.01 14.03
C SER A 152 4.11 -4.14 13.00
N ALA A 153 4.93 -5.15 13.28
CA ALA A 153 5.17 -6.30 12.40
C ALA A 153 3.91 -7.13 12.07
N TYR A 154 2.78 -6.84 12.72
CA TYR A 154 1.51 -7.57 12.58
C TYR A 154 0.29 -6.67 12.36
N HIS A 155 0.44 -5.35 12.15
CA HIS A 155 -0.67 -4.46 11.75
C HIS A 155 -0.34 -3.70 10.45
N PRO A 156 -0.54 -4.33 9.28
CA PRO A 156 -0.39 -3.72 7.95
C PRO A 156 -1.20 -2.41 7.80
N GLN A 157 -2.23 -2.23 8.63
CA GLN A 157 -3.12 -1.08 8.63
C GLN A 157 -2.41 0.27 8.86
N THR A 158 -1.29 0.30 9.60
CA THR A 158 -0.55 1.55 9.88
C THR A 158 0.26 2.03 8.66
N ASN A 159 0.76 1.10 7.84
CA ASN A 159 1.54 1.39 6.63
C ASN A 159 0.79 1.09 5.33
N GLY A 160 -0.53 0.79 5.40
CA GLY A 160 -1.31 0.29 4.28
C GLY A 160 -1.45 1.26 3.09
N GLN A 161 -0.97 2.50 3.21
CA GLN A 161 -0.82 3.41 2.07
C GLN A 161 0.44 3.08 1.27
N THR A 162 1.60 3.04 1.93
CA THR A 162 2.88 2.65 1.32
C THR A 162 2.82 1.24 0.78
N GLU A 163 2.17 0.32 1.50
CA GLU A 163 1.99 -1.05 1.03
C GLU A 163 1.23 -1.10 -0.30
N ARG A 164 0.20 -0.26 -0.48
CA ARG A 164 -0.51 -0.16 -1.76
C ARG A 164 0.36 0.45 -2.85
N VAL A 165 1.15 1.48 -2.53
CA VAL A 165 2.08 2.08 -3.49
C VAL A 165 3.12 1.05 -3.94
N ASN A 166 3.70 0.32 -3.00
CA ASN A 166 4.66 -0.76 -3.27
C ASN A 166 4.01 -1.86 -4.12
N GLN A 167 2.78 -2.28 -3.81
CA GLN A 167 2.05 -3.26 -4.63
C GLN A 167 1.83 -2.77 -6.07
N SER A 168 1.44 -1.51 -6.25
CA SER A 168 1.29 -0.91 -7.58
C SER A 168 2.63 -0.85 -8.32
N LEU A 169 3.70 -0.47 -7.63
CA LEU A 169 5.05 -0.41 -8.19
C LEU A 169 5.58 -1.82 -8.53
N GLU A 170 5.41 -2.81 -7.65
CA GLU A 170 5.77 -4.19 -7.90
C GLU A 170 5.00 -4.78 -9.08
N GLN A 171 3.70 -4.49 -9.19
CA GLN A 171 2.91 -4.96 -10.31
C GLN A 171 3.37 -4.31 -11.62
N TYR A 172 3.65 -3.01 -11.59
CA TYR A 172 4.28 -2.31 -12.71
C TYR A 172 5.62 -2.96 -13.09
N LEU A 173 6.50 -3.23 -12.11
CA LEU A 173 7.75 -3.93 -12.34
C LEU A 173 7.49 -5.31 -12.94
N ARG A 174 6.58 -6.12 -12.40
CA ARG A 174 6.27 -7.45 -12.95
C ARG A 174 5.81 -7.43 -14.40
N CYS A 175 4.98 -6.45 -14.79
CA CYS A 175 4.49 -6.32 -16.16
C CYS A 175 5.59 -5.98 -17.17
N TYR A 176 6.63 -5.26 -16.76
CA TYR A 176 7.68 -4.78 -17.67
C TYR A 176 8.95 -5.66 -17.60
N VAL A 177 9.33 -6.04 -16.39
CA VAL A 177 10.56 -6.73 -16.05
C VAL A 177 10.46 -8.22 -16.44
N SER A 178 9.27 -8.73 -16.81
CA SER A 178 9.09 -10.11 -17.31
C SER A 178 10.02 -10.42 -18.48
N ASP A 179 10.22 -9.45 -19.38
CA ASP A 179 10.93 -9.67 -20.65
C ASP A 179 12.40 -9.24 -20.56
N ASN A 180 12.73 -8.27 -19.69
CA ASN A 180 14.11 -7.86 -19.43
C ASN A 180 14.33 -7.41 -17.98
N GLN A 181 14.80 -8.33 -17.14
CA GLN A 181 14.94 -8.08 -15.71
C GLN A 181 16.03 -7.07 -15.33
N SER A 182 16.89 -6.69 -16.28
CA SER A 182 18.10 -5.91 -16.03
C SER A 182 17.94 -4.39 -16.19
N THR A 183 16.77 -3.90 -16.63
CA THR A 183 16.59 -2.49 -17.01
C THR A 183 15.59 -1.71 -16.14
N TRP A 184 15.05 -2.34 -15.08
CA TRP A 184 14.01 -1.72 -14.25
C TRP A 184 14.41 -0.37 -13.65
N SER A 185 15.69 -0.18 -13.32
CA SER A 185 16.17 1.07 -12.70
C SER A 185 16.08 2.26 -13.65
N GLU A 186 16.21 2.05 -14.97
CA GLU A 186 16.08 3.09 -16.00
C GLU A 186 14.63 3.55 -16.19
N LEU A 187 13.67 2.72 -15.76
CA LEU A 187 12.25 2.94 -15.98
C LEU A 187 11.57 3.62 -14.79
N LEU A 188 12.20 3.62 -13.62
CA LEU A 188 11.65 4.26 -12.42
C LEU A 188 11.24 5.73 -12.61
N PRO A 189 11.97 6.58 -13.35
CA PRO A 189 11.51 7.95 -13.60
C PRO A 189 10.16 7.99 -14.32
N TRP A 190 9.94 7.08 -15.27
CA TRP A 190 8.68 6.96 -16.00
C TRP A 190 7.56 6.44 -15.11
N ALA A 191 7.86 5.43 -14.28
CA ALA A 191 6.94 4.87 -13.32
C ALA A 191 6.49 5.89 -12.28
N GLU A 192 7.44 6.65 -11.72
CA GLU A 192 7.18 7.71 -10.75
C GLU A 192 6.31 8.80 -11.36
N PHE A 193 6.64 9.26 -12.57
CA PHE A 193 5.84 10.28 -13.26
C PHE A 193 4.43 9.77 -13.56
N ALA A 194 4.29 8.56 -14.11
CA ALA A 194 2.99 7.98 -14.42
C ALA A 194 2.14 7.77 -13.17
N TYR A 195 2.73 7.27 -12.08
CA TYR A 195 2.05 7.10 -10.79
C TYR A 195 1.57 8.45 -10.23
N ASN A 196 2.44 9.47 -10.22
CA ASN A 196 2.12 10.79 -9.69
C ASN A 196 1.14 11.59 -10.59
N ASN A 197 1.03 11.23 -11.86
CA ASN A 197 0.08 11.83 -12.80
C ASN A 197 -1.26 11.08 -12.87
N ALA A 198 -1.32 9.83 -12.41
CA ALA A 198 -2.55 9.05 -12.38
C ALA A 198 -3.52 9.56 -11.30
N THR A 199 -4.81 9.54 -11.61
CA THR A 199 -5.87 9.92 -10.66
C THR A 199 -5.98 8.88 -9.56
N HIS A 200 -5.82 9.30 -8.31
CA HIS A 200 -5.96 8.42 -7.16
C HIS A 200 -7.43 8.33 -6.71
N SER A 201 -7.94 7.12 -6.48
CA SER A 201 -9.36 6.88 -6.16
C SER A 201 -9.84 7.57 -4.88
N SER A 202 -8.95 7.78 -3.92
CA SER A 202 -9.29 8.43 -2.64
C SER A 202 -9.48 9.94 -2.73
N SER A 203 -8.76 10.62 -3.63
CA SER A 203 -8.79 12.08 -3.78
C SER A 203 -9.58 12.54 -5.02
N GLY A 204 -9.80 11.63 -5.98
CA GLY A 204 -10.34 11.97 -7.30
C GLY A 204 -9.42 12.86 -8.13
N ARG A 205 -8.16 13.04 -7.70
CA ARG A 205 -7.16 13.93 -8.32
C ARG A 205 -5.81 13.23 -8.39
N SER A 206 -4.95 13.65 -9.31
CA SER A 206 -3.58 13.16 -9.36
C SER A 206 -2.72 13.77 -8.24
N PRO A 207 -1.73 13.03 -7.71
CA PRO A 207 -0.78 13.58 -6.76
C PRO A 207 -0.12 14.88 -7.21
N PHE A 208 0.28 14.99 -8.49
CA PHE A 208 0.83 16.24 -9.04
C PHE A 208 -0.10 17.44 -8.85
N PHE A 209 -1.39 17.26 -9.14
CA PHE A 209 -2.35 18.35 -8.98
C PHE A 209 -2.57 18.71 -7.51
N VAL A 210 -2.55 17.73 -6.60
CA VAL A 210 -2.71 18.01 -5.17
C VAL A 210 -1.51 18.77 -4.59
N VAL A 211 -0.30 18.48 -5.06
CA VAL A 211 0.93 19.16 -4.57
C VAL A 211 1.13 20.52 -5.24
N TYR A 212 0.99 20.59 -6.56
CA TYR A 212 1.40 21.77 -7.34
C TYR A 212 0.23 22.59 -7.89
N GLY A 213 -1.01 22.12 -7.75
CA GLY A 213 -2.20 22.78 -8.32
C GLY A 213 -2.30 22.69 -9.84
N LEU A 214 -1.44 21.92 -10.50
CA LEU A 214 -1.39 21.78 -11.96
C LEU A 214 -1.05 20.35 -12.38
N HIS A 215 -1.47 19.99 -13.58
CA HIS A 215 -1.08 18.74 -14.24
C HIS A 215 0.16 19.01 -15.10
N PRO A 216 1.29 18.33 -14.86
CA PRO A 216 2.44 18.47 -15.74
C PRO A 216 2.12 17.92 -17.12
N LYS A 217 2.79 18.45 -18.14
CA LYS A 217 2.66 17.96 -19.51
C LYS A 217 3.20 16.53 -19.57
N ALA A 218 2.31 15.57 -19.78
CA ALA A 218 2.69 14.20 -20.05
C ALA A 218 3.46 14.11 -21.38
N PHE A 219 4.32 13.10 -21.50
CA PHE A 219 5.01 12.83 -22.76
C PHE A 219 3.98 12.60 -23.87
N SER A 220 4.16 13.30 -24.99
CA SER A 220 3.33 13.18 -26.19
C SER A 220 4.22 13.39 -27.40
N PHE A 221 4.27 12.39 -28.28
CA PHE A 221 5.00 12.46 -29.53
C PHE A 221 4.03 12.71 -30.68
N SER A 222 4.23 13.80 -31.42
CA SER A 222 3.38 14.24 -32.53
C SER A 222 3.69 13.52 -33.86
N GLY A 223 4.66 12.61 -33.90
CA GLY A 223 5.06 11.91 -35.13
C GLY A 223 5.97 12.74 -36.06
N SER A 224 6.34 13.96 -35.66
CA SER A 224 7.24 14.82 -36.42
C SER A 224 8.71 14.40 -36.26
N ASN A 225 9.40 14.16 -37.37
CA ASN A 225 10.82 13.80 -37.36
C ASN A 225 11.71 15.05 -37.33
N SER A 226 12.76 14.98 -36.52
CA SER A 226 13.87 15.94 -36.49
C SER A 226 14.95 15.53 -37.51
N PRO A 227 15.72 16.48 -38.06
CA PRO A 227 16.92 16.16 -38.83
C PRO A 227 18.02 15.46 -38.02
N VAL A 228 17.88 15.36 -36.69
CA VAL A 228 18.81 14.68 -35.80
C VAL A 228 18.33 13.24 -35.52
N PRO A 229 18.94 12.20 -36.12
CA PRO A 229 18.43 10.82 -35.99
C PRO A 229 18.43 10.29 -34.56
N SER A 230 19.44 10.62 -33.77
CA SER A 230 19.53 10.21 -32.36
C SER A 230 18.40 10.78 -31.50
N ALA A 231 17.91 11.98 -31.82
CA ALA A 231 16.75 12.57 -31.15
C ALA A 231 15.48 11.79 -31.51
N ASN A 232 15.28 11.43 -32.78
CA ASN A 232 14.15 10.62 -33.21
C ASN A 232 14.14 9.25 -32.53
N SER A 233 15.28 8.55 -32.52
CA SER A 233 15.42 7.25 -31.84
C SER A 233 15.12 7.35 -30.35
N SER A 234 15.57 8.42 -29.68
CA SER A 234 15.29 8.65 -28.26
C SER A 234 13.80 8.88 -28.00
N VAL A 235 13.15 9.71 -28.81
CA VAL A 235 11.73 10.03 -28.68
C VAL A 235 10.85 8.81 -28.98
N LEU A 236 11.20 7.98 -29.95
CA LEU A 236 10.53 6.71 -30.21
C LEU A 236 10.64 5.77 -29.00
N ARG A 237 11.86 5.59 -28.47
CA ARG A 237 12.10 4.80 -27.25
C ARG A 237 11.27 5.33 -26.07
N PHE A 238 11.21 6.64 -25.88
CA PHE A 238 10.41 7.28 -24.83
C PHE A 238 8.91 7.02 -25.01
N SER A 239 8.42 7.05 -26.26
CA SER A 239 7.03 6.74 -26.57
C SER A 239 6.67 5.30 -26.23
N GLU A 240 7.53 4.35 -26.57
CA GLU A 240 7.33 2.93 -26.25
C GLU A 240 7.32 2.70 -24.74
N ILE A 241 8.31 3.26 -24.02
CA ILE A 241 8.39 3.18 -22.56
C ILE A 241 7.14 3.79 -21.92
N TRP A 242 6.73 4.98 -22.35
CA TRP A 242 5.59 5.69 -21.79
C TRP A 242 4.28 4.92 -21.95
N SER A 243 4.00 4.40 -23.15
CA SER A 243 2.80 3.59 -23.40
C SER A 243 2.77 2.36 -22.51
N LEU A 244 3.88 1.63 -22.45
CA LEU A 244 3.98 0.41 -21.66
C LEU A 244 3.85 0.68 -20.14
N VAL A 245 4.45 1.75 -19.65
CA VAL A 245 4.31 2.18 -18.25
C VAL A 245 2.85 2.54 -17.92
N HIS A 246 2.23 3.34 -18.78
CA HIS A 246 0.87 3.80 -18.57
C HIS A 246 -0.12 2.63 -18.57
N GLU A 247 0.03 1.68 -19.49
CA GLU A 247 -0.77 0.46 -19.54
C GLU A 247 -0.57 -0.43 -18.31
N SER A 248 0.68 -0.66 -17.91
CA SER A 248 1.01 -1.53 -16.75
C SER A 248 0.42 -0.98 -15.44
N LEU A 249 0.57 0.32 -15.18
CA LEU A 249 -0.01 0.96 -14.00
C LEU A 249 -1.54 1.01 -14.05
N SER A 250 -2.12 1.22 -15.22
CA SER A 250 -3.58 1.17 -15.41
C SER A 250 -4.14 -0.22 -15.12
N ALA A 251 -3.47 -1.27 -15.62
CA ALA A 251 -3.82 -2.66 -15.33
C ALA A 251 -3.68 -2.98 -13.84
N ALA A 252 -2.64 -2.46 -13.17
CA ALA A 252 -2.46 -2.62 -11.73
C ALA A 252 -3.57 -1.97 -10.91
N SER A 253 -3.93 -0.73 -11.26
CA SER A 253 -5.04 -0.01 -10.63
C SER A 253 -6.38 -0.75 -10.80
N LEU A 254 -6.65 -1.28 -12.00
CA LEU A 254 -7.85 -2.08 -12.27
C LEU A 254 -7.88 -3.40 -11.49
N ALA A 255 -6.75 -4.11 -11.41
CA ALA A 255 -6.63 -5.35 -10.64
C ALA A 255 -6.88 -5.10 -9.14
N GLN A 256 -6.31 -4.01 -8.60
CA GLN A 256 -6.51 -3.60 -7.22
C GLN A 256 -7.96 -3.22 -6.93
N LYS A 257 -8.60 -2.47 -7.83
CA LYS A 257 -10.04 -2.15 -7.75
C LYS A 257 -10.87 -3.43 -7.70
N LYS A 258 -10.67 -4.34 -8.66
CA LYS A 258 -11.39 -5.62 -8.73
C LYS A 258 -11.20 -6.45 -7.46
N ALA A 259 -10.00 -6.48 -6.89
CA ALA A 259 -9.72 -7.18 -5.64
C ALA A 259 -10.43 -6.53 -4.44
N ALA A 260 -10.42 -5.20 -4.33
CA ALA A 260 -11.12 -4.48 -3.27
C ALA A 260 -12.65 -4.70 -3.36
N ASP A 261 -13.21 -4.65 -4.56
CA ASP A 261 -14.65 -4.77 -4.81
C ASP A 261 -15.20 -6.16 -4.46
N LYS A 262 -14.38 -7.23 -4.52
CA LYS A 262 -14.78 -8.57 -4.04
C LYS A 262 -15.23 -8.59 -2.57
N SER A 263 -14.74 -7.65 -1.77
CA SER A 263 -15.08 -7.52 -0.34
C SER A 263 -16.17 -6.48 -0.06
N ARG A 264 -16.71 -5.84 -1.12
CA ARG A 264 -17.69 -4.76 -1.05
C ARG A 264 -19.01 -5.19 -1.69
N ARG A 265 -20.08 -4.46 -1.37
CA ARG A 265 -21.42 -4.65 -1.95
C ARG A 265 -21.79 -3.35 -2.65
N ASP A 266 -22.62 -3.42 -3.68
CA ASP A 266 -23.13 -2.22 -4.34
C ASP A 266 -23.83 -1.31 -3.33
N ALA A 267 -23.63 0.00 -3.49
CA ALA A 267 -24.35 0.98 -2.70
C ALA A 267 -25.86 0.85 -3.02
N PRO A 268 -26.74 0.93 -2.02
CA PRO A 268 -28.18 0.98 -2.28
C PRO A 268 -28.50 2.16 -3.21
N GLN A 269 -29.42 1.97 -4.15
CA GLN A 269 -29.95 3.09 -4.93
C GLN A 269 -30.90 3.89 -4.06
N TYR A 270 -30.47 5.07 -3.62
CA TYR A 270 -31.31 5.99 -2.85
C TYR A 270 -32.14 6.87 -3.78
N LYS A 271 -33.42 7.05 -3.46
CA LYS A 271 -34.32 8.02 -4.07
C LYS A 271 -34.43 9.25 -3.16
N VAL A 272 -34.70 10.41 -3.76
CA VAL A 272 -34.99 11.63 -3.00
C VAL A 272 -36.21 11.37 -2.12
N GLY A 273 -36.03 11.44 -0.79
CA GLY A 273 -37.05 11.10 0.21
C GLY A 273 -36.74 9.84 1.05
N ASP A 274 -35.76 9.03 0.64
CA ASP A 274 -35.36 7.85 1.41
C ASP A 274 -34.67 8.24 2.73
N LEU A 275 -35.10 7.61 3.82
CA LEU A 275 -34.46 7.76 5.13
C LEU A 275 -33.23 6.85 5.22
N VAL A 276 -32.06 7.45 5.47
CA VAL A 276 -30.79 6.75 5.61
C VAL A 276 -30.19 6.97 6.99
N TRP A 277 -29.53 5.94 7.53
CA TRP A 277 -28.82 6.06 8.81
C TRP A 277 -27.52 6.83 8.62
N LEU A 278 -27.37 7.94 9.33
CA LEU A 278 -26.15 8.75 9.35
C LEU A 278 -25.18 8.17 10.39
N SER A 279 -23.95 7.82 9.97
CA SER A 279 -22.94 7.38 10.93
C SER A 279 -22.49 8.54 11.82
N THR A 280 -22.70 8.41 13.13
CA THR A 280 -22.35 9.42 14.15
C THR A 280 -20.88 9.35 14.57
N LYS A 281 -20.11 8.37 14.05
CA LYS A 281 -18.72 8.05 14.43
C LYS A 281 -17.76 9.25 14.42
N ASN A 282 -18.00 10.23 13.55
CA ASN A 282 -17.16 11.44 13.40
C ASN A 282 -17.93 12.75 13.62
N ILE A 283 -19.16 12.69 14.12
CA ILE A 283 -20.01 13.86 14.38
C ILE A 283 -19.95 14.15 15.87
N LYS A 284 -19.56 15.37 16.25
CA LYS A 284 -19.64 15.82 17.65
C LYS A 284 -21.11 16.02 18.04
N LEU A 285 -21.74 14.95 18.49
CA LEU A 285 -23.08 15.02 19.06
C LEU A 285 -23.03 15.71 20.43
N LYS A 286 -23.86 16.73 20.64
CA LYS A 286 -24.07 17.36 21.95
C LYS A 286 -24.95 16.45 22.81
N VAL A 287 -24.44 15.27 23.15
CA VAL A 287 -25.11 14.30 24.04
C VAL A 287 -24.33 14.15 25.35
N PRO A 288 -25.01 13.97 26.50
CA PRO A 288 -24.35 13.91 27.82
C PRO A 288 -23.38 12.73 27.99
N SER A 289 -23.60 11.63 27.26
CA SER A 289 -22.75 10.44 27.29
C SER A 289 -22.46 9.96 25.86
N PRO A 290 -21.21 10.08 25.38
CA PRO A 290 -20.80 9.53 24.09
C PRO A 290 -20.94 8.01 24.00
N LYS A 291 -21.04 7.33 25.15
CA LYS A 291 -21.15 5.86 25.25
C LYS A 291 -22.60 5.36 25.17
N LEU A 292 -23.57 6.24 25.39
CA LEU A 292 -25.01 5.95 25.38
C LEU A 292 -25.77 6.82 24.36
N GLY A 293 -25.05 7.63 23.58
CA GLY A 293 -25.61 8.36 22.44
C GLY A 293 -25.68 7.46 21.20
N PRO A 294 -26.55 7.80 20.24
CA PRO A 294 -26.73 7.03 19.01
C PRO A 294 -25.47 6.97 18.13
#